data_AF-A0A9D5VEM6-F1
#
_entry.id   AF-A0A9D5VEM6-F1
#
_cell.length_a   1.000
_cell.length_b   1.000
_cell.length_c   1.000
_cell.angle_alpha   90.00
_cell.angle_beta   90.00
_cell.angle_gamma   90.00
#
_symmetry.space_group_name_H-M   'P 1'
#
loop_
_entity.id
_entity.type
_entity.pdbx_description
1 polymer ?
#
loop_
_entity_poly.entity_id
_entity_poly.type
_entity_poly.pdbx_seq_one_letter_code
_entity_poly.pdbx_strand_id
1 'polypeptide(L)'
;MNASGIPEQYARKLTREETNRLPIKRWQGPVRLVHSAKEITEALHTLEQERILGFDTETRPAFRKGVSHQPSLIQLAGAQEVTLFQLHRMEDFTPLIHLFSREEVLKVGVGLDQDIRQLQPLFPFEPKGFVDLGAVAERAGMESRGLRSMAATLFGFRISKRAQCSNWETPDLQPFQVEYAATDAWISREIFLMMEQLGIVDPPTRP
;
A
#
# COMPACT_ATOMS: atom_id res chain seq x y z
N MET A 1 18.87 23.05 8.76
CA MET A 1 17.64 22.29 9.03
C MET A 1 16.48 23.28 8.95
N ASN A 2 15.62 23.11 7.96
CA ASN A 2 14.33 23.80 7.83
C ASN A 2 13.40 23.37 8.98
N ALA A 3 12.39 24.19 9.28
CA ALA A 3 11.47 24.01 10.41
C ALA A 3 10.66 22.68 10.40
N SER A 4 10.79 21.89 9.34
CA SER A 4 10.04 20.66 9.05
C SER A 4 10.86 19.37 9.19
N GLY A 5 12.14 19.43 9.59
CA GLY A 5 12.94 18.24 9.91
C GLY A 5 13.39 17.37 8.71
N ILE A 6 12.85 17.59 7.50
CA ILE A 6 13.21 16.84 6.29
C ILE A 6 14.29 17.55 5.43
N PRO A 7 15.29 16.84 4.86
CA PRO A 7 16.25 17.44 3.93
C PRO A 7 15.57 18.20 2.78
N GLU A 8 16.07 19.40 2.46
CA GLU A 8 15.47 20.33 1.49
C GLU A 8 15.25 19.71 0.10
N GLN A 9 16.13 18.79 -0.30
CA GLN A 9 16.03 18.04 -1.56
C GLN A 9 14.73 17.20 -1.69
N TYR A 10 14.07 16.89 -0.58
CA TYR A 10 12.82 16.11 -0.55
C TYR A 10 11.57 16.97 -0.31
N ALA A 11 11.72 18.26 -0.01
CA ALA A 11 10.58 19.15 0.22
C ALA A 11 9.80 19.40 -1.07
N ARG A 12 10.53 19.67 -2.17
CA ARG A 12 9.95 19.96 -3.49
C ARG A 12 9.46 18.69 -4.20
N LYS A 13 8.29 18.77 -4.81
CA LYS A 13 7.77 17.75 -5.71
C LYS A 13 8.37 17.88 -7.11
N LEU A 14 8.78 16.75 -7.70
CA LEU A 14 9.17 16.72 -9.11
C LEU A 14 7.95 17.00 -9.99
N THR A 15 8.16 17.80 -11.03
CA THR A 15 7.17 18.02 -12.08
C THR A 15 6.83 16.71 -12.79
N ARG A 16 5.72 16.71 -13.52
CA ARG A 16 5.31 15.54 -14.32
C ARG A 16 6.39 15.15 -15.34
N GLU A 17 7.04 16.13 -15.96
CA GLU A 17 8.09 15.90 -16.95
C GLU A 17 9.34 15.29 -16.32
N GLU A 18 9.85 15.89 -15.23
CA GLU A 18 10.98 15.34 -14.46
C GLU A 18 10.70 13.90 -14.02
N THR A 19 9.53 13.66 -13.44
CA THR A 19 9.11 12.32 -13.00
C THR A 19 9.07 11.33 -14.16
N ASN A 20 8.60 11.73 -15.34
CA ASN A 20 8.47 10.84 -16.49
C ASN A 20 9.83 10.39 -17.08
N ARG A 21 10.88 11.20 -16.89
CA ARG A 21 12.26 10.89 -17.30
C ARG A 21 12.95 9.89 -16.38
N LEU A 22 12.43 9.69 -15.16
CA LEU A 22 12.99 8.71 -14.22
C LEU A 22 12.76 7.27 -14.70
N PRO A 23 13.69 6.34 -14.36
CA PRO A 23 13.52 4.93 -14.65
C PRO A 23 12.27 4.37 -13.96
N ILE A 24 11.64 3.39 -14.61
CA ILE A 24 10.54 2.64 -14.00
C ILE A 24 11.13 1.55 -13.12
N LYS A 25 10.70 1.48 -11.85
CA LYS A 25 10.92 0.31 -10.99
C LYS A 25 9.61 -0.38 -10.65
N ARG A 26 9.75 -1.64 -10.28
CA ARG A 26 8.69 -2.58 -9.98
C ARG A 26 9.17 -3.54 -8.91
N TRP A 27 8.25 -4.16 -8.20
CA TRP A 27 8.56 -5.32 -7.37
C TRP A 27 9.12 -6.45 -8.24
N GLN A 28 10.19 -7.09 -7.76
CA GLN A 28 10.89 -8.19 -8.45
C GLN A 28 10.93 -9.47 -7.60
N GLY A 29 10.38 -9.43 -6.39
CA GLY A 29 10.36 -10.57 -5.48
C GLY A 29 9.13 -11.46 -5.67
N PRO A 30 8.98 -12.48 -4.81
CA PRO A 30 7.82 -13.34 -4.76
C PRO A 30 6.50 -12.57 -4.62
N VAL A 31 5.48 -13.04 -5.32
CA VAL A 31 4.10 -12.61 -5.13
C VAL A 31 3.24 -13.84 -4.87
N ARG A 32 2.61 -13.88 -3.70
CA ARG A 32 1.65 -14.93 -3.33
C ARG A 32 0.25 -14.45 -3.67
N LEU A 33 -0.37 -15.07 -4.66
CA LEU A 33 -1.82 -14.95 -4.83
C LEU A 33 -2.50 -15.97 -3.92
N VAL A 34 -3.50 -15.53 -3.18
CA VAL A 34 -4.21 -16.37 -2.22
C VAL A 34 -5.55 -16.77 -2.83
N HIS A 35 -5.76 -18.09 -2.98
CA HIS A 35 -6.91 -18.68 -3.66
C HIS A 35 -7.75 -19.61 -2.77
N SER A 36 -7.27 -19.96 -1.57
CA SER A 36 -7.94 -20.90 -0.66
C SER A 36 -7.80 -20.52 0.81
N ALA A 37 -8.69 -21.02 1.66
CA ALA A 37 -8.63 -20.84 3.12
C ALA A 37 -7.27 -21.25 3.72
N LYS A 38 -6.68 -22.34 3.23
CA LYS A 38 -5.36 -22.80 3.68
C LYS A 38 -4.25 -21.79 3.35
N GLU A 39 -4.25 -21.26 2.11
CA GLU A 39 -3.27 -20.26 1.69
C GLU A 39 -3.45 -18.93 2.44
N ILE A 40 -4.69 -18.56 2.80
CA ILE A 40 -4.97 -17.40 3.65
C ILE A 40 -4.27 -17.57 4.99
N THR A 41 -4.46 -18.72 5.66
CA THR A 41 -3.85 -19.00 6.96
C THR A 41 -2.33 -18.98 6.89
N GLU A 42 -1.72 -19.61 5.88
CA GLU A 42 -0.26 -19.64 5.71
C GLU A 42 0.32 -18.26 5.42
N ALA A 43 -0.34 -17.48 4.56
CA ALA A 43 0.09 -16.13 4.24
C ALA A 43 0.04 -15.23 5.48
N LEU A 44 -1.06 -15.29 6.24
CA LEU A 44 -1.23 -14.45 7.42
C LEU A 44 -0.30 -14.82 8.56
N HIS A 45 0.03 -16.10 8.74
CA HIS A 45 1.05 -16.48 9.71
C HIS A 45 2.39 -15.77 9.44
N THR A 46 2.75 -15.60 8.16
CA THR A 46 3.97 -14.88 7.77
C THR A 46 3.81 -13.37 7.96
N LEU A 47 2.69 -12.80 7.52
CA LEU A 47 2.41 -11.37 7.60
C LEU A 47 2.33 -10.87 9.06
N GLU A 48 1.85 -11.69 9.99
CA GLU A 48 1.78 -11.35 11.42
C GLU A 48 3.14 -11.28 12.12
N GLN A 49 4.20 -11.82 11.50
CA GLN A 49 5.57 -11.68 12.01
C GLN A 49 6.25 -10.39 11.54
N GLU A 50 5.69 -9.73 10.52
CA GLU A 50 6.18 -8.46 10.04
C GLU A 50 5.80 -7.34 11.02
N ARG A 51 6.72 -6.40 11.23
CA ARG A 51 6.41 -5.18 12.00
C ARG A 51 5.71 -4.13 11.15
N ILE A 52 5.98 -4.15 9.85
CA ILE A 52 5.53 -3.16 8.89
C ILE A 52 5.11 -3.89 7.62
N LEU A 53 3.84 -3.72 7.26
CA LEU A 53 3.26 -4.18 6.01
C LEU A 53 2.93 -2.98 5.15
N GLY A 54 3.38 -3.00 3.90
CA GLY A 54 2.85 -2.11 2.87
C GLY A 54 1.42 -2.53 2.54
N PHE A 55 0.49 -1.60 2.51
CA PHE A 55 -0.93 -1.84 2.30
C PHE A 55 -1.42 -1.00 1.11
N ASP A 56 -2.21 -1.63 0.26
CA ASP A 56 -3.01 -0.95 -0.75
C ASP A 56 -4.29 -1.76 -1.07
N THR A 57 -5.25 -1.14 -1.74
CA THR A 57 -6.43 -1.85 -2.27
C THR A 57 -6.68 -1.51 -3.72
N GLU A 58 -7.34 -2.44 -4.43
CA GLU A 58 -7.80 -2.16 -5.79
C GLU A 58 -9.30 -2.40 -5.93
N THR A 59 -9.94 -1.43 -6.58
CA THR A 59 -11.38 -1.39 -6.80
C THR A 59 -11.66 -1.28 -8.28
N ARG A 60 -12.68 -1.98 -8.79
CA ARG A 60 -13.09 -1.80 -10.18
C ARG A 60 -13.49 -0.34 -10.46
N PRO A 61 -13.07 0.26 -11.59
CA PRO A 61 -13.46 1.62 -11.94
C PRO A 61 -14.98 1.81 -12.01
N ALA A 62 -15.46 2.92 -11.46
CA ALA A 62 -16.82 3.39 -11.67
C ALA A 62 -16.83 4.48 -12.75
N PHE A 63 -17.54 4.24 -13.86
CA PHE A 63 -17.63 5.18 -14.98
C PHE A 63 -18.80 6.18 -14.86
N ARG A 64 -19.60 6.09 -13.79
CA ARG A 64 -20.74 6.98 -13.52
C ARG A 64 -20.52 7.72 -12.21
N LYS A 65 -20.73 9.04 -12.23
CA LYS A 65 -20.60 9.90 -11.04
C LYS A 65 -21.61 9.45 -9.96
N GLY A 66 -21.12 9.26 -8.74
CA GLY A 66 -21.93 8.79 -7.60
C GLY A 66 -22.00 7.27 -7.44
N VAL A 67 -21.39 6.50 -8.34
CA VAL A 67 -21.23 5.05 -8.17
C VAL A 67 -19.84 4.78 -7.59
N SER A 68 -19.78 3.97 -6.54
CA SER A 68 -18.55 3.38 -6.01
C SER A 68 -18.70 1.87 -6.00
N HIS A 69 -17.66 1.15 -6.36
CA HIS A 69 -17.58 -0.29 -6.14
C HIS A 69 -16.89 -0.59 -4.82
N GLN A 70 -17.06 -1.81 -4.33
CA GLN A 70 -16.33 -2.30 -3.18
C GLN A 70 -14.95 -2.79 -3.64
N PRO A 71 -13.94 -2.78 -2.74
CA PRO A 71 -12.62 -3.29 -3.05
C PRO A 71 -12.71 -4.74 -3.51
N SER A 72 -11.89 -5.10 -4.49
CA SER A 72 -11.83 -6.45 -5.06
C SER A 72 -10.55 -7.18 -4.68
N LEU A 73 -9.51 -6.42 -4.32
CA LEU A 73 -8.19 -6.92 -4.00
C LEU A 73 -7.62 -6.13 -2.82
N ILE A 74 -7.00 -6.83 -1.88
CA ILE A 74 -6.11 -6.25 -0.87
C ILE A 74 -4.69 -6.70 -1.17
N GLN A 75 -3.73 -5.80 -1.02
CA GLN A 75 -2.31 -6.10 -1.17
C GLN A 75 -1.58 -5.85 0.15
N LEU A 76 -0.77 -6.83 0.57
CA LEU A 76 0.06 -6.74 1.77
C LEU A 76 1.51 -7.10 1.44
N ALA A 77 2.40 -6.12 1.51
CA ALA A 77 3.82 -6.30 1.25
C ALA A 77 4.61 -6.45 2.56
N GLY A 78 5.20 -7.63 2.78
CA GLY A 78 6.23 -7.83 3.79
C GLY A 78 7.62 -7.45 3.29
N ALA A 79 8.66 -7.87 4.01
CA ALA A 79 10.04 -7.61 3.61
C ALA A 79 10.48 -8.42 2.38
N GLN A 80 9.94 -9.63 2.24
CA GLN A 80 10.42 -10.63 1.27
C GLN A 80 9.38 -11.06 0.25
N GLU A 81 8.10 -10.86 0.51
CA GLU A 81 6.99 -11.33 -0.33
C GLU A 81 5.85 -10.32 -0.28
N VAL A 82 5.12 -10.21 -1.41
CA VAL A 82 3.84 -9.50 -1.45
C VAL A 82 2.71 -10.49 -1.57
N THR A 83 1.70 -10.37 -0.72
CA THR A 83 0.50 -11.22 -0.75
C THR A 83 -0.67 -10.44 -1.33
N LEU A 84 -1.39 -11.06 -2.27
CA LEU A 84 -2.58 -10.52 -2.92
C LEU A 84 -3.81 -11.34 -2.52
N PHE A 85 -4.79 -10.69 -1.89
CA PHE A 85 -6.04 -11.30 -1.42
C PHE A 85 -7.20 -10.88 -2.32
N GLN A 86 -7.68 -11.79 -3.17
CA GLN A 86 -8.87 -11.56 -4.00
C GLN A 86 -10.13 -11.75 -3.16
N LEU A 87 -10.77 -10.64 -2.74
CA LEU A 87 -11.84 -10.67 -1.74
C LEU A 87 -13.07 -11.49 -2.19
N HIS A 88 -13.36 -11.52 -3.49
CA HIS A 88 -14.47 -12.33 -4.02
C HIS A 88 -14.25 -13.85 -3.93
N ARG A 89 -13.01 -14.30 -3.64
CA ARG A 89 -12.67 -15.72 -3.44
C ARG A 89 -12.60 -16.10 -1.95
N MET A 90 -12.77 -15.13 -1.05
CA MET A 90 -12.66 -15.36 0.38
C MET A 90 -14.04 -15.63 0.98
N GLU A 91 -14.14 -16.69 1.76
CA GLU A 91 -15.34 -17.03 2.53
C GLU A 91 -15.21 -16.63 4.01
N ASP A 92 -13.97 -16.55 4.52
CA ASP A 92 -13.66 -16.15 5.89
C ASP A 92 -12.67 -14.98 5.90
N PHE A 93 -13.11 -13.88 6.51
CA PHE A 93 -12.33 -12.66 6.70
C PHE A 93 -11.76 -12.53 8.10
N THR A 94 -12.10 -13.42 9.04
CA THR A 94 -11.64 -13.40 10.43
C THR A 94 -10.12 -13.21 10.55
N PRO A 95 -9.30 -13.88 9.74
CA PRO A 95 -7.85 -13.70 9.81
C PRO A 95 -7.38 -12.29 9.40
N LEU A 96 -8.02 -11.65 8.40
CA LEU A 96 -7.74 -10.26 8.02
C LEU A 96 -8.23 -9.27 9.07
N ILE A 97 -9.41 -9.50 9.64
CA ILE A 97 -9.96 -8.70 10.74
C ILE A 97 -8.96 -8.68 11.90
N HIS A 98 -8.44 -9.85 12.29
CA HIS A 98 -7.43 -9.96 13.34
C HIS A 98 -6.19 -9.12 13.01
N LEU A 99 -5.59 -9.29 11.82
CA LEU A 99 -4.40 -8.54 11.41
C LEU A 99 -4.64 -7.01 11.38
N PHE A 100 -5.79 -6.57 10.88
CA PHE A 100 -6.11 -5.14 10.78
C PHE A 100 -6.43 -4.50 12.13
N SER A 101 -6.78 -5.30 13.12
CA SER A 101 -7.01 -4.86 14.50
C SER A 101 -5.80 -5.00 15.42
N ARG A 102 -4.61 -5.31 14.89
CA ARG A 102 -3.35 -5.32 15.65
C ARG A 102 -2.58 -4.01 15.50
N GLU A 103 -2.14 -3.45 16.60
CA GLU A 103 -1.37 -2.19 16.62
C GLU A 103 0.14 -2.44 16.41
N GLU A 104 0.62 -3.63 16.78
CA GLU A 104 2.03 -4.01 16.71
C GLU A 104 2.51 -4.26 15.28
N VAL A 105 1.56 -4.49 14.36
CA VAL A 105 1.82 -4.64 12.93
C VAL A 105 1.29 -3.39 12.22
N LEU A 106 2.19 -2.55 11.74
CA LEU A 106 1.81 -1.35 11.01
C LEU A 106 1.36 -1.71 9.59
N LYS A 107 0.27 -1.08 9.13
CA LYS A 107 -0.22 -1.13 7.75
C LYS A 107 -0.03 0.26 7.14
N VAL A 108 0.93 0.39 6.22
CA VAL A 108 1.38 1.68 5.71
C VAL A 108 1.02 1.82 4.23
N GLY A 109 0.45 2.96 3.84
CA GLY A 109 -0.06 3.19 2.49
C GLY A 109 -0.51 4.64 2.28
N VAL A 110 -1.22 4.94 1.21
CA VAL A 110 -1.66 6.30 0.87
C VAL A 110 -3.16 6.33 0.59
N GLY A 111 -3.89 7.22 1.27
CA GLY A 111 -5.33 7.33 1.10
C GLY A 111 -6.12 6.30 1.91
N LEU A 112 -5.51 5.75 2.97
CA LEU A 112 -6.00 4.59 3.72
C LEU A 112 -7.38 4.80 4.34
N ASP A 113 -7.71 6.04 4.70
CA ASP A 113 -9.03 6.42 5.20
C ASP A 113 -10.16 6.01 4.25
N GLN A 114 -9.92 6.14 2.93
CA GLN A 114 -10.90 5.72 1.93
C GLN A 114 -10.97 4.19 1.84
N ASP A 115 -9.82 3.52 1.81
CA ASP A 115 -9.75 2.06 1.76
C ASP A 115 -10.48 1.42 2.96
N ILE A 116 -10.20 1.90 4.18
CA ILE A 116 -10.82 1.40 5.41
C ILE A 116 -12.35 1.59 5.36
N ARG A 117 -12.83 2.77 4.95
CA ARG A 117 -14.28 3.02 4.81
C ARG A 117 -14.94 2.10 3.79
N GLN A 118 -14.21 1.69 2.76
CA GLN A 118 -14.70 0.78 1.73
C GLN A 118 -14.62 -0.69 2.16
N LEU A 119 -13.66 -1.08 3.00
CA LEU A 119 -13.55 -2.45 3.52
C LEU A 119 -14.53 -2.75 4.66
N GLN A 120 -14.83 -1.77 5.53
CA GLN A 120 -15.71 -1.95 6.69
C GLN A 120 -17.10 -2.55 6.36
N PRO A 121 -17.78 -2.16 5.26
CA PRO A 121 -19.03 -2.80 4.85
C PRO A 121 -18.89 -4.26 4.40
N LEU A 122 -17.70 -4.68 3.94
CA LEU A 122 -17.45 -6.06 3.52
C LEU A 122 -17.19 -6.97 4.73
N PHE A 123 -16.36 -6.51 5.66
CA PHE A 123 -16.05 -7.20 6.91
C PHE A 123 -15.70 -6.15 7.98
N PRO A 124 -16.50 -6.01 9.05
CA PRO A 124 -16.22 -5.02 10.08
C PRO A 124 -14.96 -5.34 10.88
N PHE A 125 -14.11 -4.34 11.15
CA PHE A 125 -12.91 -4.47 11.99
C PHE A 125 -12.61 -3.18 12.75
N GLU A 126 -11.80 -3.24 13.81
CA GLU A 126 -11.27 -2.02 14.45
C GLU A 126 -9.93 -1.68 13.79
N PRO A 127 -9.79 -0.57 13.04
CA PRO A 127 -8.53 -0.26 12.37
C PRO A 127 -7.46 0.17 13.39
N LYS A 128 -6.40 -0.63 13.53
CA LYS A 128 -5.22 -0.29 14.36
C LYS A 128 -3.94 -0.36 13.56
N GLY A 129 -2.94 0.44 13.93
CA GLY A 129 -1.63 0.46 13.26
C GLY A 129 -1.65 0.92 11.80
N PHE A 130 -2.73 1.54 11.30
CA PHE A 130 -2.75 2.11 9.95
C PHE A 130 -2.04 3.46 9.92
N VAL A 131 -1.10 3.64 8.98
CA VAL A 131 -0.31 4.88 8.84
C VAL A 131 -0.44 5.41 7.41
N ASP A 132 -1.13 6.54 7.27
CA ASP A 132 -1.26 7.23 5.99
C ASP A 132 0.00 8.05 5.68
N LEU A 133 0.77 7.58 4.69
CA LEU A 133 2.03 8.17 4.26
C LEU A 133 1.84 9.53 3.58
N GLY A 134 0.68 9.79 2.98
CA GLY A 134 0.34 11.10 2.43
C GLY A 134 0.18 12.15 3.53
N ALA A 135 -0.49 11.78 4.62
CA ALA A 135 -0.63 12.63 5.81
C ALA A 135 0.71 12.80 6.56
N VAL A 136 1.54 11.75 6.64
CA VAL A 136 2.91 11.85 7.17
C VAL A 136 3.72 12.84 6.34
N ALA A 137 3.74 12.69 5.01
CA ALA A 137 4.45 13.57 4.10
C ALA A 137 4.01 15.03 4.22
N GLU A 138 2.69 15.27 4.34
CA GLU A 138 2.15 16.62 4.56
C GLU A 138 2.65 17.23 5.86
N ARG A 139 2.62 16.51 6.99
CA ARG A 139 3.13 17.00 8.28
C ARG A 139 4.63 17.27 8.24
N ALA A 140 5.38 16.50 7.45
CA ALA A 140 6.80 16.68 7.22
C ALA A 140 7.12 17.84 6.24
N GLY A 141 6.11 18.53 5.70
CA GLY A 141 6.31 19.63 4.76
C GLY A 141 6.70 19.20 3.34
N MET A 142 6.43 17.96 2.95
CA MET A 142 6.63 17.48 1.58
C MET A 142 5.47 17.89 0.67
N GLU A 143 5.78 18.36 -0.53
CA GLU A 143 4.78 18.60 -1.58
C GLU A 143 4.29 17.29 -2.23
N SER A 144 5.11 16.24 -2.20
CA SER A 144 4.79 14.91 -2.73
C SER A 144 3.99 14.10 -1.72
N ARG A 145 2.71 13.80 -2.02
CA ARG A 145 1.80 13.07 -1.12
C ARG A 145 1.25 11.76 -1.67
N GLY A 146 1.45 11.49 -2.96
CA GLY A 146 1.03 10.24 -3.60
C GLY A 146 2.20 9.28 -3.77
N LEU A 147 1.94 7.96 -3.80
CA LEU A 147 2.98 6.91 -3.94
C LEU A 147 3.96 7.19 -5.07
N ARG A 148 3.47 7.40 -6.30
CA ARG A 148 4.34 7.69 -7.45
C ARG A 148 5.19 8.94 -7.28
N SER A 149 4.63 10.00 -6.69
CA SER A 149 5.40 11.25 -6.48
C SER A 149 6.41 11.11 -5.35
N MET A 150 6.06 10.41 -4.26
CA MET A 150 6.98 10.14 -3.17
C MET A 150 8.10 9.22 -3.62
N ALA A 151 7.81 8.17 -4.41
CA ALA A 151 8.83 7.31 -4.97
C ALA A 151 9.84 8.08 -5.84
N ALA A 152 9.34 9.01 -6.65
CA ALA A 152 10.19 9.87 -7.48
C ALA A 152 11.06 10.81 -6.64
N THR A 153 10.48 11.47 -5.64
CA THR A 153 11.19 12.40 -4.76
C THR A 153 12.21 11.68 -3.87
N LEU A 154 11.85 10.56 -3.25
CA LEU A 154 12.67 9.88 -2.26
C LEU A 154 13.74 8.96 -2.88
N PHE A 155 13.43 8.30 -4.00
CA PHE A 155 14.30 7.26 -4.56
C PHE A 155 14.81 7.54 -5.98
N GLY A 156 14.35 8.60 -6.64
CA GLY A 156 14.77 8.92 -8.01
C GLY A 156 14.30 7.91 -9.06
N PHE A 157 13.24 7.15 -8.78
CA PHE A 157 12.56 6.30 -9.77
C PHE A 157 11.05 6.52 -9.74
N ARG A 158 10.34 6.07 -10.78
CA ARG A 158 8.87 6.07 -10.79
C ARG A 158 8.29 4.67 -10.84
N ILE A 159 7.09 4.52 -10.30
CA ILE A 159 6.24 3.35 -10.51
C ILE A 159 5.23 3.62 -11.65
N SER A 160 4.69 2.55 -12.21
CA SER A 160 3.67 2.62 -13.27
C SER A 160 2.32 3.09 -12.72
N LYS A 161 1.43 3.59 -13.59
CA LYS A 161 0.00 3.84 -13.30
C LYS A 161 -0.93 2.98 -14.15
N ARG A 162 -0.36 2.05 -14.93
CA ARG A 162 -1.04 1.48 -16.11
C ARG A 162 -2.18 0.53 -15.75
N ALA A 163 -2.21 -0.05 -14.54
CA ALA A 163 -3.27 -0.98 -14.13
C ALA A 163 -4.29 -0.38 -13.14
N GLN A 164 -4.09 0.87 -12.67
CA GLN A 164 -4.98 1.54 -11.73
C GLN A 164 -6.44 1.58 -12.18
N CYS A 165 -6.69 1.63 -13.50
CA CYS A 165 -8.04 1.62 -14.07
C CYS A 165 -8.36 0.30 -14.80
N SER A 166 -7.86 -0.83 -14.30
CA SER A 166 -8.13 -2.17 -14.83
C SER A 166 -9.37 -2.81 -14.19
N ASN A 167 -9.88 -3.90 -14.76
CA ASN A 167 -10.95 -4.67 -14.12
C ASN A 167 -10.37 -5.60 -13.06
N TRP A 168 -10.46 -5.21 -11.79
CA TRP A 168 -9.96 -5.97 -10.64
C TRP A 168 -10.92 -7.04 -10.11
N GLU A 169 -12.14 -7.11 -10.65
CA GLU A 169 -13.12 -8.17 -10.35
C GLU A 169 -12.93 -9.42 -11.21
N THR A 170 -11.89 -9.47 -12.06
CA THR A 170 -11.62 -10.65 -12.88
C THR A 170 -11.30 -11.86 -11.98
N PRO A 171 -11.82 -13.07 -12.30
CA PRO A 171 -11.48 -14.27 -11.55
C PRO A 171 -9.97 -14.48 -11.53
N ASP A 172 -9.30 -14.36 -12.66
CA ASP A 172 -7.86 -14.55 -12.78
C ASP A 172 -7.19 -13.22 -13.13
N LEU A 173 -6.32 -12.75 -12.23
CA LEU A 173 -5.53 -11.54 -12.42
C LEU A 173 -4.51 -11.75 -13.53
N GLN A 174 -4.40 -10.77 -14.43
CA GLN A 174 -3.38 -10.79 -15.46
C GLN A 174 -1.99 -10.51 -14.88
N PRO A 175 -0.90 -10.99 -15.49
CA PRO A 175 0.45 -10.78 -14.95
C PRO A 175 0.79 -9.30 -14.67
N PHE A 176 0.31 -8.39 -15.52
CA PHE A 176 0.53 -6.95 -15.31
C PHE A 176 -0.27 -6.37 -14.13
N GLN A 177 -1.42 -6.96 -13.79
CA GLN A 177 -2.22 -6.57 -12.62
C GLN A 177 -1.52 -7.02 -11.34
N VAL A 178 -1.02 -8.26 -11.33
CA VAL A 178 -0.22 -8.82 -10.23
C VAL A 178 1.03 -7.98 -9.99
N GLU A 179 1.80 -7.68 -11.04
CA GLU A 179 3.01 -6.85 -10.96
C GLU A 179 2.71 -5.44 -10.43
N TYR A 180 1.62 -4.83 -10.92
CA TYR A 180 1.20 -3.49 -10.51
C TYR A 180 0.82 -3.48 -9.02
N ALA A 181 -0.11 -4.35 -8.62
CA ALA A 181 -0.64 -4.41 -7.27
C ALA A 181 0.46 -4.73 -6.26
N ALA A 182 1.38 -5.65 -6.62
CA ALA A 182 2.53 -5.95 -5.79
C ALA A 182 3.48 -4.76 -5.64
N THR A 183 3.68 -3.99 -6.72
CA THR A 183 4.54 -2.80 -6.70
C THR A 183 3.98 -1.70 -5.80
N ASP A 184 2.68 -1.45 -5.81
CA ASP A 184 2.05 -0.37 -5.03
C ASP A 184 2.07 -0.66 -3.51
N ALA A 185 1.82 -1.90 -3.09
CA ALA A 185 2.02 -2.29 -1.69
C ALA A 185 3.50 -2.24 -1.29
N TRP A 186 4.41 -2.79 -2.11
CA TRP A 186 5.84 -2.78 -1.81
C TRP A 186 6.38 -1.35 -1.65
N ILE A 187 6.09 -0.45 -2.59
CA ILE A 187 6.62 0.91 -2.53
C ILE A 187 6.07 1.69 -1.34
N SER A 188 4.85 1.39 -0.89
CA SER A 188 4.29 1.95 0.35
C SER A 188 5.16 1.60 1.56
N ARG A 189 5.56 0.33 1.69
CA ARG A 189 6.49 -0.12 2.74
C ARG A 189 7.84 0.57 2.65
N GLU A 190 8.43 0.65 1.45
CA GLU A 190 9.74 1.28 1.28
C GLU A 190 9.72 2.78 1.58
N ILE A 191 8.64 3.49 1.23
CA ILE A 191 8.46 4.90 1.58
C ILE A 191 8.46 5.08 3.10
N PHE A 192 7.74 4.23 3.84
CA PHE A 192 7.75 4.28 5.30
C PHE A 192 9.17 4.07 5.87
N LEU A 193 9.89 3.05 5.40
CA LEU A 193 11.26 2.77 5.85
C LEU A 193 12.22 3.92 5.53
N MET A 194 12.06 4.56 4.38
CA MET A 194 12.84 5.75 4.04
C MET A 194 12.49 6.93 4.97
N MET A 195 11.20 7.13 5.28
CA MET A 195 10.76 8.16 6.23
C MET A 195 11.30 7.90 7.64
N GLU A 196 11.38 6.63 8.08
CA GLU A 196 12.00 6.22 9.35
C GLU A 196 13.49 6.55 9.35
N GLN A 197 14.23 6.21 8.28
CA GLN A 197 15.65 6.55 8.14
C GLN A 197 15.92 8.06 8.13
N LEU A 198 14.98 8.85 7.61
CA LEU A 198 15.04 10.30 7.61
C LEU A 198 14.58 10.93 8.94
N GLY A 199 14.13 10.14 9.92
CA GLY A 199 13.61 10.63 11.20
C GLY A 199 12.27 11.37 11.10
N ILE A 200 11.50 11.12 10.04
CA ILE A 200 10.17 11.71 9.81
C ILE A 200 9.09 10.96 10.59
N VAL A 201 9.28 9.65 10.77
CA VAL A 201 8.44 8.79 11.58
C VAL A 201 9.30 8.03 12.57
N ASP A 202 8.74 7.74 13.74
CA ASP A 202 9.38 6.87 14.71
C ASP A 202 9.31 5.41 14.26
N PRO A 203 10.33 4.59 14.59
CA PRO A 203 10.22 3.16 14.39
C PRO A 203 9.05 2.61 15.19
N PRO A 204 8.35 1.57 14.70
CA PRO A 204 7.28 0.93 15.47
C PRO A 204 7.80 0.55 16.85
N THR A 205 7.01 0.75 17.91
CA THR A 205 7.39 0.31 19.24
C THR A 205 7.62 -1.20 19.23
N ARG A 206 8.69 -1.68 19.89
CA ARG A 206 8.83 -3.12 20.14
C ARG A 206 7.88 -3.48 21.28
N PRO A 207 7.11 -4.57 21.19
CA PRO A 207 6.42 -5.11 22.36
C PRO A 207 7.43 -5.47 23.46
#